data_AF-A0A1X2ZKC5-F1
#
_entry.id   AF-A0A1X2ZKC5-F1
#
_cell.length_a   1.000
_cell.length_b   1.000
_cell.length_c   1.000
_cell.angle_alpha   90.00
_cell.angle_beta   90.00
_cell.angle_gamma   90.00
#
_symmetry.space_group_name_H-M   'P 1'
#
loop_
_entity.id
_entity.type
_entity.pdbx_description
1 polymer ?
#
loop_
_entity_poly.entity_id
_entity_poly.type
_entity_poly.pdbx_seq_one_letter_code
_entity_poly.pdbx_strand_id
1 'polypeptide(L)' 'MATNVTEKDKTLHEVIDFLQKEWDAANNASDNPDEEVYDFYDGMTTAYEHVINYCRHMLGYSGTMPSEVPNQSEDAKE' A
#
# COMPACT_ATOMS: atom_id res chain seq x y z
N MET A 1 -4.54 -0.71 27.85
CA MET A 1 -4.47 0.44 26.93
C MET A 1 -5.76 1.24 27.09
N ALA A 2 -5.76 2.55 26.88
CA ALA A 2 -6.99 3.34 26.90
C ALA A 2 -7.90 2.90 25.73
N THR A 3 -9.18 2.62 26.00
CA THR A 3 -10.14 2.09 25.01
C THR A 3 -10.15 2.89 23.71
N ASN A 4 -10.03 4.21 23.80
CA ASN A 4 -10.00 5.14 22.66
C ASN A 4 -8.79 4.92 21.72
N VAL A 5 -7.65 4.45 22.26
CA VAL A 5 -6.46 4.13 21.45
C VAL A 5 -6.72 2.87 20.65
N THR A 6 -7.29 1.84 21.27
CA THR A 6 -7.67 0.58 20.61
C THR A 6 -8.72 0.74 19.52
N GLU A 7 -9.74 1.59 19.72
CA GLU A 7 -10.75 1.85 18.69
C GLU A 7 -10.18 2.64 17.51
N LYS A 8 -9.37 3.68 17.78
CA LYS A 8 -8.63 4.42 16.74
C LYS A 8 -7.81 3.46 15.89
N ASP A 9 -7.01 2.62 16.52
CA ASP A 9 -6.09 1.72 15.82
C ASP A 9 -6.85 0.72 14.96
N LYS A 10 -7.97 0.17 15.46
CA LYS A 10 -8.86 -0.68 14.69
C LYS A 10 -9.38 0.02 13.43
N THR A 11 -9.89 1.25 13.56
CA THR A 11 -10.39 2.02 12.42
C THR A 11 -9.27 2.31 11.41
N LEU A 12 -8.06 2.62 11.87
CA LEU A 12 -6.92 2.84 10.96
C LEU A 12 -6.55 1.58 10.18
N HIS A 13 -6.61 0.41 10.82
CA HIS A 13 -6.41 -0.86 10.14
C HIS A 13 -7.51 -1.14 9.11
N GLU A 14 -8.79 -0.90 9.43
CA GLU A 14 -9.89 -1.06 8.47
C GLU A 14 -9.73 -0.18 7.23
N VAL A 15 -9.27 1.07 7.40
CA VAL A 15 -8.98 1.98 6.28
C VAL A 15 -7.80 1.48 5.44
N ILE A 16 -6.72 1.03 6.08
CA ILE A 16 -5.56 0.46 5.37
C ILE A 16 -5.98 -0.76 4.54
N ASP A 17 -6.74 -1.69 5.14
CA ASP A 17 -7.18 -2.91 4.46
C ASP A 17 -8.12 -2.61 3.28
N PHE A 18 -8.97 -1.60 3.40
CA PHE A 18 -9.81 -1.13 2.30
C PHE A 18 -8.96 -0.54 1.17
N LEU A 19 -8.09 0.42 1.49
CA LEU A 19 -7.27 1.11 0.48
C LEU A 19 -6.26 0.19 -0.19
N GLN A 20 -5.73 -0.82 0.51
CA GLN A 20 -4.84 -1.80 -0.10
C GLN A 20 -5.56 -2.60 -1.20
N LYS A 21 -6.82 -2.98 -0.98
CA LYS A 21 -7.63 -3.68 -2.01
C LYS A 21 -7.92 -2.77 -3.21
N GLU A 22 -8.25 -1.50 -2.97
CA GLU A 22 -8.46 -0.53 -4.05
C GLU A 22 -7.17 -0.25 -4.82
N TRP A 23 -6.04 -0.18 -4.13
CA TRP A 23 -4.71 -0.04 -4.74
C TRP A 23 -4.40 -1.25 -5.63
N ASP A 24 -4.61 -2.48 -5.15
CA ASP A 24 -4.36 -3.69 -5.94
C ASP A 24 -5.22 -3.70 -7.21
N ALA A 25 -6.48 -3.27 -7.12
CA ALA A 25 -7.39 -3.18 -8.26
C ALA A 25 -6.98 -2.08 -9.26
N ALA A 26 -6.60 -0.89 -8.77
CA ALA A 26 -6.14 0.21 -9.60
C ALA A 26 -4.81 -0.12 -10.29
N ASN A 27 -3.87 -0.74 -9.57
CA ASN A 27 -2.58 -1.16 -10.11
C ASN A 27 -2.76 -2.23 -11.20
N ASN A 28 -3.64 -3.22 -10.97
CA ASN A 28 -3.97 -4.21 -11.99
C ASN A 28 -4.64 -3.62 -13.23
N ALA A 29 -5.48 -2.59 -13.05
CA ALA A 29 -6.09 -1.88 -14.17
C ALA A 29 -5.07 -1.03 -14.95
N SER A 30 -4.06 -0.48 -14.27
CA SER A 30 -2.95 0.25 -14.88
C SER A 30 -2.04 -0.62 -15.75
N ASP A 31 -1.94 -1.92 -15.45
CA ASP A 31 -1.20 -2.89 -16.27
C ASP A 31 -1.88 -3.20 -17.61
N ASN A 32 -3.12 -2.71 -17.82
CA ASN A 32 -3.82 -2.86 -19.09
C ASN A 32 -3.37 -1.75 -20.08
N PRO A 33 -2.87 -2.10 -21.29
CA PRO A 33 -2.15 -1.19 -22.19
C PRO A 33 -3.03 -0.18 -22.95
N ASP A 34 -4.22 0.14 -22.46
CA ASP A 34 -5.04 1.22 -23.02
C ASP A 34 -4.49 2.56 -22.48
N GLU A 35 -3.56 3.15 -23.23
CA GLU A 35 -2.71 4.30 -22.84
C GLU A 35 -3.49 5.54 -22.33
N GLU A 36 -4.79 5.66 -22.60
CA GLU A 36 -5.59 6.83 -22.18
C GLU A 36 -5.96 6.85 -20.69
N VAL A 37 -5.80 5.74 -19.96
CA VAL A 37 -6.18 5.67 -18.53
C VAL A 37 -5.02 5.40 -17.58
N TYR A 38 -3.80 5.20 -18.09
CA TYR A 38 -2.61 4.92 -17.26
C TYR A 38 -2.38 6.02 -16.20
N ASP A 39 -2.29 7.29 -16.62
CA ASP A 39 -2.07 8.42 -15.72
C ASP A 39 -3.16 8.55 -14.63
N PHE A 40 -4.38 8.14 -14.95
CA PHE A 40 -5.49 8.15 -14.00
C PHE A 40 -5.30 7.08 -12.91
N TYR A 41 -4.97 5.86 -13.30
CA TYR A 41 -4.74 4.76 -12.35
C TYR A 41 -3.45 4.97 -11.54
N ASP A 42 -2.38 5.50 -12.13
CA ASP A 42 -1.14 5.88 -11.43
C ASP A 42 -1.38 6.99 -10.38
N GLY A 43 -2.22 7.98 -10.71
CA GLY A 43 -2.65 8.99 -9.75
C GLY A 43 -3.45 8.40 -8.59
N MET A 44 -4.32 7.42 -8.86
CA MET A 44 -5.11 6.72 -7.83
C MET A 44 -4.22 5.89 -6.90
N THR A 45 -3.32 5.07 -7.44
CA THR A 45 -2.40 4.24 -6.65
C THR A 45 -1.52 5.13 -5.76
N THR A 46 -0.97 6.22 -6.30
CA THR A 46 -0.19 7.21 -5.53
C THR A 46 -1.00 7.81 -4.38
N ALA A 47 -2.26 8.19 -4.62
CA ALA A 47 -3.12 8.76 -3.59
C ALA A 47 -3.44 7.74 -2.47
N TYR A 48 -3.72 6.49 -2.83
CA TYR A 48 -3.96 5.42 -1.86
C TYR A 48 -2.72 5.14 -1.00
N GLU A 49 -1.54 5.08 -1.61
CA GLU A 49 -0.28 4.91 -0.87
C GLU A 49 -0.04 6.03 0.14
N HIS A 50 -0.30 7.28 -0.24
CA HIS A 50 -0.17 8.42 0.66
C HIS A 50 -1.07 8.29 1.90
N VAL A 51 -2.33 7.89 1.71
CA VAL A 51 -3.28 7.73 2.83
C VAL A 51 -2.90 6.53 3.69
N ILE A 52 -2.52 5.40 3.09
CA ILE A 52 -2.04 4.21 3.82
C ILE A 52 -0.83 4.57 4.68
N ASN A 53 0.13 5.31 4.13
CA ASN A 53 1.32 5.75 4.85
C ASN A 53 0.97 6.72 5.98
N TYR A 54 0.00 7.62 5.79
CA TYR A 54 -0.50 8.48 6.85
C TYR A 54 -1.18 7.68 7.98
N CYS A 55 -2.01 6.70 7.66
CA CYS A 55 -2.63 5.80 8.64
C CYS A 55 -1.57 5.00 9.43
N ARG A 56 -0.55 4.48 8.75
CA ARG A 56 0.61 3.80 9.37
C ARG A 56 1.37 4.73 10.32
N HIS A 57 1.61 5.98 9.92
CA HIS A 57 2.24 6.98 10.78
C HIS A 57 1.42 7.24 12.07
N MET A 58 0.10 7.35 11.96
CA MET A 58 -0.80 7.52 13.11
C MET A 58 -0.90 6.29 14.02
N LEU A 59 -0.56 5.11 13.52
CA LEU A 59 -0.41 3.86 14.28
C LEU A 59 0.97 3.76 14.96
N GLY A 60 1.89 4.70 14.71
CA GLY A 60 3.26 4.68 15.22
C GLY A 60 4.22 3.84 14.35
N TYR A 61 3.79 3.34 13.19
CA TYR A 61 4.70 2.77 12.19
C TYR A 61 5.48 3.90 11.52
N SER A 62 6.65 4.21 12.06
CA SER A 62 7.67 5.06 11.43
C SER A 62 8.68 4.19 10.67
N GLY A 63 8.18 3.29 9.82
CA GLY A 63 9.01 2.40 9.01
C GLY A 63 9.14 2.93 7.59
N THR A 64 10.31 3.46 7.25
CA THR A 64 10.82 3.47 5.88
C THR A 64 10.61 2.09 5.26
N MET A 65 9.97 2.02 4.09
CA MET A 65 9.87 0.81 3.27
C MET A 65 11.25 0.12 3.24
N PRO A 66 11.42 -1.16 3.65
CA PRO A 66 12.68 -1.84 3.48
C PRO A 66 12.96 -1.92 1.97
N SER A 67 14.04 -1.29 1.50
CA SER A 67 14.46 -1.39 0.11
C SER A 67 14.75 -2.85 -0.21
N GLU A 68 14.05 -3.36 -1.21
CA GLU A 68 14.35 -4.56 -1.99
C GLU A 68 14.61 -5.85 -1.19
N VAL A 69 13.65 -6.76 -1.27
CA VAL A 69 13.85 -8.18 -1.01
C VAL A 69 14.98 -8.65 -1.93
N PRO A 70 16.11 -9.18 -1.42
CA PRO A 70 17.14 -9.75 -2.28
C PRO A 70 16.50 -10.90 -3.06
N ASN A 71 16.46 -10.76 -4.39
CA ASN A 71 15.93 -11.78 -5.28
C ASN A 71 16.79 -13.06 -5.12
N GLN A 72 16.27 -14.07 -4.40
CA GLN A 72 16.97 -15.32 -4.10
C GLN A 72 17.11 -16.28 -5.30
N SER A 73 16.90 -15.81 -6.54
CA SER A 73 16.98 -16.65 -7.73
C SER A 73 18.40 -16.81 -8.32
N GLU A 74 19.44 -16.25 -7.70
CA GLU A 74 20.83 -16.42 -8.14
C GLU A 74 21.54 -17.70 -7.65
N ASP A 75 20.90 -18.55 -6.84
CA ASP A 75 21.47 -19.85 -6.39
C ASP A 75 20.92 -21.07 -7.15
N ALA A 76 20.37 -20.87 -8.36
CA ALA A 76 20.18 -21.95 -9.32
C ALA A 76 21.47 -22.14 -10.15
N LYS A 77 22.51 -22.71 -9.52
CA LYS A 77 23.68 -23.24 -10.24
C LYS A 77 23.39 -24.65 -10.73
N GLU A 78 23.62 -24.83 -12.04
CA GLU A 78 23.83 -26.04 -12.88
C GLU A 78 23.40 -27.41 -12.36
#